data_AF-A0A437Q6M0-F1
#
_entry.id   AF-A0A437Q6M0-F1
#
_cell.length_a   1.000
_cell.length_b   1.000
_cell.length_c   1.000
_cell.angle_alpha   90.00
_cell.angle_beta   90.00
_cell.angle_gamma   90.00
#
_symmetry.space_group_name_H-M   'P 1'
#
loop_
_entity.id
_entity.type
_entity.pdbx_description
1 polymer ?
#
loop_
_entity_poly.entity_id
_entity_poly.type
_entity_poly.pdbx_seq_one_letter_code
_entity_poly.pdbx_strand_id
1 'polypeptide(L)'
;MSKIKDILRLRFDAGLSLRDISKCCSVGPATVSEILSRFSTSGLSWPLPDETSDTELEKAVYKGKNSSRLKRQPDIALMHQE
;
A
#
# COMPACT_ATOMS: atom_id res chain seq x y z
N MET A 1 -14.48 -5.85 4.78
CA MET A 1 -14.20 -5.15 3.50
C MET A 1 -13.16 -5.97 2.73
N SER A 2 -13.57 -7.02 2.03
CA SER A 2 -12.66 -8.05 1.47
C SER A 2 -11.88 -7.63 0.21
N LYS A 3 -12.19 -6.47 -0.36
CA LYS A 3 -11.67 -6.02 -1.67
C LYS A 3 -10.14 -5.98 -1.74
N ILE A 4 -9.43 -5.64 -0.65
CA ILE A 4 -7.96 -5.62 -0.66
C ILE A 4 -7.41 -7.05 -0.75
N LYS A 5 -7.96 -7.99 0.03
CA LYS A 5 -7.58 -9.40 -0.04
C LYS A 5 -7.90 -9.98 -1.43
N ASP A 6 -9.05 -9.62 -2.00
CA ASP A 6 -9.42 -10.03 -3.36
C ASP A 6 -8.44 -9.47 -4.40
N ILE A 7 -8.06 -8.18 -4.31
CA ILE A 7 -7.06 -7.57 -5.20
C ILE A 7 -5.71 -8.29 -5.10
N LEU A 8 -5.23 -8.55 -3.89
CA LEU A 8 -3.97 -9.27 -3.66
C LEU A 8 -4.06 -10.68 -4.23
N ARG A 9 -5.15 -11.40 -3.93
CA ARG A 9 -5.38 -12.74 -4.47
C ARG A 9 -5.39 -12.71 -6.00
N LEU A 10 -6.17 -11.86 -6.63
CA LEU A 10 -6.23 -11.78 -8.09
C LEU A 10 -4.86 -11.44 -8.72
N ARG A 11 -4.03 -10.66 -8.02
CA ARG A 11 -2.67 -10.31 -8.49
C ARG A 11 -1.65 -11.44 -8.32
N PHE A 12 -1.66 -12.13 -7.18
CA PHE A 12 -0.65 -13.12 -6.80
C PHE A 12 -1.06 -14.57 -7.10
N ASP A 13 -2.34 -14.90 -6.91
CA ASP A 13 -2.94 -16.22 -7.18
C ASP A 13 -3.30 -16.37 -8.66
N ALA A 14 -4.01 -15.37 -9.22
CA ALA A 14 -4.50 -15.43 -10.60
C ALA A 14 -3.58 -14.73 -11.62
N GLY A 15 -2.55 -14.00 -11.17
CA GLY A 15 -1.59 -13.35 -12.06
C GLY A 15 -2.17 -12.26 -12.97
N LEU A 16 -3.33 -11.70 -12.60
CA LEU A 16 -4.07 -10.77 -13.46
C LEU A 16 -3.41 -9.39 -13.56
N SER A 17 -3.70 -8.69 -14.65
CA SER A 17 -3.29 -7.30 -14.86
C SER A 17 -4.11 -6.35 -13.99
N LEU A 18 -3.54 -5.18 -13.65
CA LEU A 18 -4.22 -4.13 -12.86
C LEU A 18 -5.59 -3.75 -13.44
N ARG A 19 -5.71 -3.80 -14.76
CA ARG A 19 -6.95 -3.49 -15.51
C ARG A 19 -8.05 -4.53 -15.29
N ASP A 20 -7.71 -5.81 -15.26
CA ASP A 20 -8.66 -6.90 -15.04
C ASP A 20 -9.08 -6.97 -13.57
N ILE A 21 -8.12 -6.77 -12.66
CA ILE A 21 -8.39 -6.65 -11.23
C ILE A 21 -9.34 -5.47 -10.95
N SER A 22 -9.09 -4.32 -11.60
CA SER A 22 -9.94 -3.13 -11.51
C SER A 22 -11.39 -3.42 -11.91
N LYS A 23 -11.60 -4.15 -13.01
CA LYS A 23 -12.93 -4.58 -13.47
C LYS A 23 -13.58 -5.55 -12.49
N CYS A 24 -12.83 -6.55 -12.00
CA CYS A 24 -13.33 -7.59 -11.11
C CYS A 24 -13.75 -7.01 -9.75
N CYS A 25 -12.92 -6.16 -9.15
CA CYS A 25 -13.19 -5.55 -7.85
C CYS A 25 -13.98 -4.22 -7.92
N SER A 26 -14.30 -3.73 -9.12
CA SER A 26 -14.93 -2.41 -9.35
C SER A 26 -14.21 -1.28 -8.60
N VAL A 27 -12.88 -1.26 -8.72
CA VAL A 27 -11.99 -0.24 -8.15
C VAL A 27 -11.15 0.38 -9.26
N GLY A 28 -10.73 1.63 -9.13
CA GLY A 28 -9.87 2.26 -10.14
C GLY A 28 -8.50 1.56 -10.25
N PRO A 29 -7.89 1.46 -11.44
CA PRO A 29 -6.57 0.84 -11.60
C PRO A 29 -5.48 1.58 -10.80
N ALA A 30 -5.65 2.89 -10.58
CA ALA A 30 -4.79 3.68 -9.69
C ALA A 30 -4.88 3.18 -8.23
N THR A 31 -6.09 2.88 -7.75
CA THR A 31 -6.32 2.31 -6.42
C THR A 31 -5.67 0.95 -6.28
N VAL A 32 -5.80 0.07 -7.29
CA VAL A 32 -5.14 -1.24 -7.29
C VAL A 32 -3.62 -1.09 -7.20
N SER A 33 -3.05 -0.23 -8.04
CA SER A 33 -1.60 0.04 -8.04
C SER A 33 -1.13 0.58 -6.68
N GLU A 34 -1.89 1.51 -6.09
CA GLU A 34 -1.55 2.09 -4.80
C GLU A 34 -1.62 1.04 -3.68
N ILE A 35 -2.65 0.19 -3.67
CA ILE A 35 -2.78 -0.91 -2.70
C ILE A 35 -1.58 -1.86 -2.81
N LEU A 36 -1.22 -2.30 -4.03
CA LEU A 36 -0.10 -3.21 -4.25
C LEU A 36 1.24 -2.58 -3.84
N SER A 37 1.45 -1.31 -4.19
CA SER A 37 2.66 -0.59 -3.79
C SER A 37 2.77 -0.49 -2.28
N ARG A 38 1.69 -0.12 -1.58
CA ARG A 38 1.67 0.00 -0.12
C ARG A 38 1.79 -1.34 0.58
N PHE A 39 1.18 -2.40 0.03
CA PHE A 39 1.37 -3.76 0.51
C PHE A 39 2.85 -4.16 0.42
N SER A 40 3.49 -3.91 -0.73
CA SER A 40 4.93 -4.18 -0.90
C SER A 40 5.81 -3.35 0.05
N THR A 41 5.43 -2.11 0.38
CA THR A 41 6.15 -1.27 1.35
C THR A 41 5.91 -1.68 2.81
N SER A 42 4.76 -2.29 3.11
CA SER A 42 4.46 -2.76 4.46
C SER A 42 5.31 -3.96 4.91
N GLY A 43 6.05 -4.59 3.99
CA GLY A 43 6.85 -5.79 4.27
C GLY A 43 6.00 -7.03 4.54
N LEU A 44 4.69 -6.96 4.30
CA LEU A 44 3.80 -8.11 4.35
C LEU A 44 4.02 -8.97 3.11
N SER A 45 4.07 -10.28 3.32
CA SER A 45 4.18 -11.26 2.25
C SER A 45 2.84 -11.94 2.00
N TRP A 46 2.58 -12.27 0.74
CA TRP A 46 1.44 -13.10 0.34
C TRP A 46 1.92 -14.55 0.18
N PRO A 47 1.18 -15.58 0.65
CA PRO A 47 -0.15 -15.52 1.26
C PRO A 47 -0.11 -15.00 2.70
N LEU A 48 -1.18 -14.28 3.08
CA LEU A 48 -1.34 -13.77 4.44
C LEU A 48 -1.47 -14.94 5.43
N PRO A 49 -0.72 -14.95 6.55
CA PRO A 49 -0.94 -15.94 7.61
C PRO A 49 -2.32 -15.72 8.25
N ASP A 50 -2.90 -16.78 8.83
CA ASP A 50 -4.25 -16.77 9.42
C ASP A 50 -4.44 -15.67 10.48
N GLU A 51 -3.34 -15.28 11.13
CA GLU A 51 -3.27 -14.18 12.10
C GLU A 51 -3.53 -12.79 11.47
N THR A 52 -3.41 -12.65 10.14
CA THR A 52 -3.61 -11.36 9.46
C THR A 52 -5.09 -11.14 9.15
N SER A 53 -5.75 -10.47 10.08
CA SER A 53 -7.14 -10.04 9.90
C SER A 53 -7.26 -8.91 8.86
N ASP A 54 -8.44 -8.76 8.27
CA ASP A 54 -8.77 -7.73 7.28
C ASP A 54 -8.41 -6.33 7.79
N THR A 55 -8.64 -6.10 9.09
CA THR A 55 -8.32 -4.85 9.79
C THR A 55 -6.83 -4.53 9.78
N GLU A 56 -5.96 -5.52 9.95
CA GLU A 56 -4.50 -5.31 9.95
C GLU A 56 -4.00 -5.02 8.55
N LEU A 57 -4.58 -5.67 7.54
CA LEU A 57 -4.30 -5.39 6.14
C LEU A 57 -4.74 -3.99 5.73
N GLU A 58 -5.95 -3.59 6.14
CA GLU A 58 -6.46 -2.23 5.93
C GLU A 58 -5.56 -1.20 6.64
N LYS A 59 -5.10 -1.47 7.86
CA LYS A 59 -4.11 -0.61 8.53
C LYS A 59 -2.79 -0.56 7.79
N ALA A 60 -2.23 -1.67 7.32
CA ALA A 60 -0.97 -1.66 6.60
C ALA A 60 -1.05 -0.82 5.30
N VAL A 61 -2.16 -0.96 4.57
CA VAL A 61 -2.37 -0.27 3.29
C VAL A 61 -2.85 1.18 3.46
N TYR A 62 -3.68 1.50 4.44
CA TYR A 62 -4.21 2.87 4.63
C TYR A 62 -3.48 3.69 5.70
N LYS A 63 -2.88 3.05 6.72
CA LYS A 63 -2.17 3.71 7.83
C LYS A 63 -0.67 3.92 7.57
N GLY A 64 -0.15 3.54 6.40
CA GLY A 64 1.24 3.79 5.95
C GLY A 64 1.66 5.26 5.86
N LYS A 65 0.89 6.20 6.42
CA LYS A 65 1.18 7.64 6.49
C LYS A 65 2.06 8.02 7.70
N ASN A 66 2.45 7.08 8.56
CA ASN A 66 2.97 7.42 9.90
C ASN A 66 4.37 6.95 10.29
N SER A 67 5.25 6.54 9.37
CA SER A 67 6.66 6.36 9.76
C SER A 67 7.62 6.75 8.66
N SER A 68 8.43 7.75 9.01
CA SER A 68 9.59 8.27 8.30
C SER A 68 9.36 8.89 6.91
N ARG A 69 8.47 9.89 6.85
CA ARG A 69 9.01 11.18 6.38
C ARG A 69 9.97 11.60 7.49
N LEU A 70 11.19 11.05 7.46
CA LEU A 70 12.36 11.74 7.96
C LEU A 70 12.24 13.07 7.25
N LYS A 71 11.70 14.03 7.99
CA LYS A 71 11.86 15.44 7.73
C LYS A 71 13.36 15.57 7.63
N ARG A 72 13.90 15.47 6.41
CA ARG A 72 15.05 16.28 6.06
C ARG A 72 14.45 17.68 6.15
N GLN A 73 14.42 18.22 7.36
CA GLN A 73 14.29 19.65 7.53
C GLN A 73 15.40 20.19 6.62
N PRO A 74 15.09 21.00 5.60
CA PRO A 74 16.16 21.76 5.00
C PRO A 74 16.76 22.53 6.18
N ASP A 75 18.01 22.21 6.49
CA ASP A 75 18.78 22.97 7.46
C ASP A 75 19.00 24.35 6.81
N ILE A 76 18.01 25.22 6.93
CA ILE A 76 18.10 26.63 6.56
C ILE A 76 18.70 27.42 7.73
N ALA A 77 19.50 26.77 8.58
CA ALA A 77 20.22 27.41 9.67
C ALA A 77 21.60 27.86 9.18
N LEU A 78 21.66 28.62 8.09
CA LEU A 78 22.70 29.65 7.92
C LEU A 78 22.23 30.71 6.92
N MET A 79 21.11 31.33 7.25
CA MET A 79 20.76 32.66 6.75
C MET A 79 21.53 33.65 7.65
N HIS A 80 22.29 34.57 7.04
CA HIS A 80 23.15 35.62 7.64
C HIS A 80 24.57 35.16 8.05
N GLN A 81 25.68 35.80 7.68
CA GLN A 81 25.95 37.23 7.43
C GLN A 81 27.28 37.36 6.67
N GLU A 82 27.33 38.15 5.58
CA GLU A 82 28.42 39.09 5.23
C GLU A 82 27.83 40.27 4.45
#